data_AF-A0A1I1MQR7-F1
#
_entry.id   AF-A0A1I1MQR7-F1
#
_cell.length_a   1.000
_cell.length_b   1.000
_cell.length_c   1.000
_cell.angle_alpha   90.00
_cell.angle_beta   90.00
_cell.angle_gamma   90.00
#
_symmetry.space_group_name_H-M   'P 1'
#
loop_
_entity.id
_entity.type
_entity.pdbx_description
1 polymer ?
#
loop_
_entity_poly.entity_id
_entity_poly.type
_entity_poly.pdbx_seq_one_letter_code
_entity_poly.pdbx_strand_id
1 'polypeptide(L)'
;MIIWRGKGLLVVLAFILGNVINAIPFIILQVNTQHNPGFILNGISCTIFIAIINYFLTKKFISDSVRTLVDEKTGERVQIKDNSALFFIRNKYWTWIILVLGVALTIAVSAQLS
;
A
#
# COMPACT_ATOMS: atom_id res chain seq x y z
N MET A 1 15.13 12.28 -12.75
CA MET A 1 13.73 11.81 -12.58
C MET A 1 13.61 11.18 -11.22
N ILE A 2 12.83 11.78 -10.30
CA ILE A 2 12.53 11.16 -9.02
C ILE A 2 11.26 10.33 -9.21
N ILE A 3 11.32 9.04 -8.89
CA ILE A 3 10.24 8.05 -9.04
C ILE A 3 9.08 8.32 -8.06
N TRP A 4 9.27 9.28 -7.16
CA TRP A 4 8.44 9.57 -6.00
C TRP A 4 8.03 11.04 -5.96
N ARG A 5 6.79 11.31 -5.57
CA ARG A 5 6.24 12.66 -5.39
C ARG A 5 5.41 12.73 -4.12
N GLY A 6 5.62 13.77 -3.31
CA GLY A 6 4.82 14.04 -2.11
C GLY A 6 4.87 12.89 -1.10
N LYS A 7 3.73 12.32 -0.72
CA LYS A 7 3.62 11.26 0.30
C LYS A 7 3.68 9.84 -0.27
N GLY A 8 4.25 9.66 -1.47
CA GLY A 8 4.39 8.33 -2.09
C GLY A 8 5.09 7.25 -1.24
N LEU A 9 6.01 7.63 -0.36
CA LEU A 9 6.73 6.71 0.55
C LEU A 9 5.81 6.05 1.59
N LEU A 10 4.58 6.54 1.79
CA LEU A 10 3.59 5.89 2.65
C LEU A 10 3.28 4.45 2.21
N VAL A 11 3.37 4.17 0.91
CA VAL A 11 3.17 2.80 0.39
C VAL A 11 4.28 1.89 0.89
N VAL A 12 5.54 2.34 0.84
CA VAL A 12 6.70 1.58 1.35
C VAL A 12 6.57 1.35 2.86
N LEU A 13 6.12 2.37 3.60
CA LEU A 13 5.86 2.23 5.03
C LEU A 13 4.75 1.19 5.31
N ALA A 14 3.70 1.14 4.49
CA ALA A 14 2.65 0.14 4.61
C ALA A 14 3.17 -1.29 4.37
N PHE A 15 4.09 -1.49 3.42
CA PHE A 15 4.74 -2.78 3.21
C PHE A 15 5.52 -3.24 4.45
N ILE A 16 6.31 -2.35 5.05
CA ILE A 16 7.11 -2.68 6.24
C ILE A 16 6.18 -3.02 7.42
N LEU A 17 5.24 -2.13 7.72
CA LEU A 17 4.33 -2.31 8.86
C LEU A 17 3.41 -3.53 8.68
N GLY A 18 2.90 -3.76 7.47
CA GLY A 18 2.04 -4.91 7.18
C GLY A 18 2.75 -6.23 7.36
N ASN A 19 4.01 -6.33 6.92
CA ASN A 19 4.81 -7.54 7.15
C ASN A 19 5.10 -7.78 8.63
N VAL A 20 5.51 -6.75 9.36
CA VAL A 20 5.81 -6.86 10.80
C VAL A 20 4.57 -7.29 11.58
N ILE A 21 3.43 -6.65 11.33
CA ILE A 21 2.17 -6.97 12.02
C ILE A 21 1.70 -8.39 11.65
N ASN A 22 1.79 -8.77 10.38
CA ASN A 22 1.42 -10.10 9.93
C ASN A 22 2.30 -11.19 10.56
N ALA A 23 3.58 -10.92 10.82
CA ALA A 23 4.49 -11.93 11.39
C ALA A 23 4.08 -12.35 12.82
N ILE A 24 3.51 -11.45 13.62
CA ILE A 24 3.15 -11.68 15.02
C ILE A 24 2.27 -12.94 15.22
N PRO A 25 1.09 -13.07 14.58
CA PRO A 25 0.24 -14.25 14.76
C PRO A 25 0.89 -15.55 14.28
N PHE A 26 1.67 -15.53 13.19
CA PHE A 26 2.33 -16.73 12.67
C PHE A 26 3.46 -17.21 13.57
N ILE A 27 4.18 -16.28 14.23
CA ILE A 27 5.17 -16.59 15.26
C ILE A 27 4.49 -17.21 16.48
N ILE A 28 3.39 -16.61 16.98
CA ILE A 28 2.67 -17.07 18.17
C ILE A 28 2.04 -18.45 17.94
N LEU A 29 1.40 -18.65 16.78
CA LEU A 29 0.68 -19.89 16.45
C LEU A 29 1.60 -20.99 15.88
N GLN A 30 2.90 -20.70 15.70
CA GLN A 30 3.90 -21.62 15.13
C GLN A 30 3.44 -22.27 13.83
N VAL A 31 2.76 -21.50 12.98
CA VAL A 31 2.22 -22.03 11.71
C VAL A 31 3.38 -22.38 10.78
N ASN A 32 3.38 -23.61 10.27
CA ASN A 32 4.37 -24.04 9.29
C ASN A 32 4.11 -23.39 7.93
N THR A 33 4.83 -22.30 7.65
CA THR A 33 4.74 -21.55 6.40
C THR A 33 5.58 -22.12 5.25
N GLN A 34 6.31 -23.22 5.48
CA GLN A 34 7.15 -23.87 4.48
C GLN A 34 6.35 -24.83 3.58
N HIS A 35 5.17 -25.28 4.03
CA HIS A 35 4.28 -26.13 3.26
C HIS A 35 3.15 -25.31 2.65
N ASN A 36 2.66 -25.75 1.49
CA ASN A 36 1.65 -25.05 0.67
C ASN A 36 0.49 -24.39 1.44
N PRO A 37 -0.25 -25.08 2.33
CA PRO A 37 -1.39 -24.45 2.99
C PRO A 37 -0.98 -23.30 3.93
N GLY A 38 0.13 -23.45 4.67
CA GLY A 38 0.64 -22.42 5.56
C GLY A 38 1.29 -21.25 4.80
N PHE A 39 1.95 -21.54 3.67
CA PHE A 39 2.51 -20.52 2.78
C PHE A 39 1.40 -19.64 2.19
N ILE A 40 0.35 -20.26 1.63
CA ILE A 40 -0.79 -19.53 1.04
C ILE A 40 -1.50 -18.68 2.10
N LEU A 41 -1.75 -19.25 3.28
CA LEU A 41 -2.37 -18.52 4.39
C LEU A 41 -1.54 -17.30 4.78
N ASN A 42 -0.22 -17.45 4.92
CA ASN A 42 0.69 -16.35 5.24
C ASN A 42 0.72 -15.28 4.14
N GLY A 43 0.82 -15.68 2.87
CA GLY A 43 0.88 -14.75 1.73
C GLY A 43 -0.41 -13.93 1.59
N ILE A 44 -1.57 -14.57 1.72
CA ILE A 44 -2.88 -13.89 1.68
C ILE A 44 -3.02 -12.96 2.88
N SER A 45 -2.73 -13.44 4.10
CA SER A 45 -2.83 -12.63 5.32
C SER A 45 -1.92 -11.39 5.24
N CYS A 46 -0.66 -11.56 4.82
CA CYS A 46 0.29 -10.48 4.64
C CYS A 46 -0.21 -9.45 3.63
N THR A 47 -0.72 -9.90 2.48
CA THR A 47 -1.28 -9.04 1.44
C THR A 47 -2.44 -8.19 1.99
N ILE A 48 -3.33 -8.79 2.77
CA ILE A 48 -4.47 -8.09 3.40
C ILE A 48 -3.98 -7.05 4.40
N PHE A 49 -3.03 -7.40 5.28
CA PHE A 49 -2.50 -6.45 6.27
C PHE A 49 -1.82 -5.24 5.62
N ILE A 50 -1.00 -5.46 4.60
CA ILE A 50 -0.35 -4.37 3.85
C ILE A 50 -1.41 -3.48 3.18
N ALA A 51 -2.43 -4.07 2.53
CA ALA A 51 -3.48 -3.33 1.86
C ALA A 51 -4.31 -2.48 2.85
N ILE A 52 -4.66 -3.05 4.01
CA ILE A 52 -5.39 -2.34 5.07
C ILE A 52 -4.58 -1.15 5.58
N ILE A 53 -3.32 -1.35 5.92
CA ILE A 53 -2.45 -0.28 6.43
C ILE A 53 -2.26 0.80 5.37
N ASN A 54 -2.02 0.40 4.10
CA ASN A 54 -1.88 1.36 3.01
C ASN A 54 -3.17 2.18 2.82
N TYR A 55 -4.34 1.55 2.88
CA TYR A 55 -5.62 2.25 2.80
C TYR A 55 -5.80 3.26 3.94
N PHE A 56 -5.50 2.89 5.19
CA PHE A 56 -5.59 3.82 6.32
C PHE A 56 -4.57 4.95 6.22
N LEU A 57 -3.33 4.67 5.84
CA LEU A 57 -2.29 5.69 5.68
C LEU A 57 -2.65 6.66 4.55
N THR A 58 -3.07 6.16 3.40
CA THR A 58 -3.47 7.01 2.28
C THR A 58 -4.69 7.85 2.62
N LYS A 59 -5.73 7.26 3.24
CA LYS A 59 -6.93 8.00 3.66
C LYS A 59 -6.65 9.07 4.72
N LYS A 60 -5.73 8.81 5.66
CA LYS A 60 -5.41 9.75 6.76
C LYS A 60 -4.49 10.87 6.31
N PHE A 61 -3.49 10.55 5.49
CA PHE A 61 -2.42 11.50 5.17
C PHE A 61 -2.59 12.16 3.81
N ILE A 62 -3.35 11.59 2.88
CA ILE A 62 -3.57 12.17 1.54
C ILE A 62 -4.95 12.78 1.54
N SER A 63 -5.01 14.10 1.45
CA SER A 63 -6.27 14.81 1.35
C SER A 63 -6.76 14.78 -0.08
N ASP A 64 -8.00 14.32 -0.29
CA ASP A 64 -8.68 14.46 -1.58
C ASP A 64 -9.22 15.88 -1.81
N SER A 65 -9.13 16.76 -0.79
CA SER A 65 -9.60 18.13 -0.90
C SER A 65 -8.76 18.95 -1.87
N VAL A 66 -9.45 19.60 -2.81
CA VAL A 66 -8.86 20.63 -3.67
C VAL A 66 -8.91 21.93 -2.89
N ARG A 67 -7.74 22.46 -2.53
CA ARG A 67 -7.65 23.77 -1.88
C ARG A 67 -7.55 24.83 -2.96
N THR A 68 -8.61 25.62 -3.13
CA THR A 68 -8.61 26.77 -4.02
C THR A 68 -7.99 27.95 -3.27
N LEU A 69 -6.84 28.41 -3.73
CA LEU A 69 -6.24 29.66 -3.27
C LEU A 69 -6.59 30.76 -4.27
N VAL A 70 -6.96 31.93 -3.77
CA VAL A 70 -7.15 33.13 -4.60
C VAL A 70 -5.91 33.99 -4.41
N ASP A 71 -5.23 34.30 -5.49
CA ASP A 71 -4.12 35.27 -5.45
C ASP A 71 -4.71 36.66 -5.25
N GLU A 72 -4.35 37.33 -4.16
CA GLU A 72 -4.88 38.66 -3.81
C GLU A 72 -4.44 39.75 -4.80
N LYS A 73 -3.35 39.54 -5.56
CA LYS A 73 -2.81 40.55 -6.48
C LYS A 73 -3.40 40.46 -7.89
N THR A 74 -3.69 39.25 -8.36
CA THR A 74 -4.21 39.00 -9.73
C THR A 74 -5.67 38.55 -9.74
N GLY A 75 -6.24 38.20 -8.59
CA GLY A 75 -7.59 37.63 -8.47
C GLY A 75 -7.71 36.21 -9.02
N GLU A 76 -6.58 35.59 -9.40
CA GLU A 76 -6.56 34.30 -10.06
C GLU A 76 -6.78 33.15 -9.07
N ARG A 77 -7.60 32.16 -9.44
CA ARG A 77 -7.95 31.03 -8.59
C ARG A 77 -7.06 29.82 -8.90
N VAL A 78 -6.09 29.54 -8.04
CA VAL A 78 -5.20 28.39 -8.16
C VAL A 78 -5.74 27.20 -7.36
N GLN A 79 -6.01 26.09 -8.04
CA GLN A 79 -6.44 24.85 -7.41
C GLN A 79 -5.23 23.98 -7.04
N ILE A 80 -4.96 23.82 -5.73
CA ILE A 80 -3.92 22.92 -5.23
C ILE A 80 -4.57 21.59 -4.85
N LYS A 81 -4.13 20.51 -5.51
CA LYS A 81 -4.54 19.14 -5.23
C LYS A 81 -3.36 18.31 -4.75
N ASP A 82 -3.58 17.47 -3.74
CA ASP A 82 -2.56 16.49 -3.32
C ASP A 82 -2.34 15.49 -4.46
N ASN A 83 -1.13 15.53 -4.98
CA ASN A 83 -0.70 14.80 -6.18
C ASN A 83 0.33 13.72 -5.81
N SER A 84 0.31 13.26 -4.55
CA SER A 84 1.20 12.22 -4.03
C SER A 84 1.17 10.95 -4.86
N ALA A 85 2.35 10.49 -5.27
CA ALA A 85 2.53 9.35 -6.15
C ALA A 85 3.83 8.59 -5.84
N LEU A 86 3.81 7.29 -6.10
CA LEU A 86 4.98 6.41 -6.09
C LEU A 86 5.03 5.66 -7.43
N PHE A 87 6.21 5.56 -8.03
CA PHE A 87 6.40 5.04 -9.40
C PHE A 87 5.45 5.66 -10.43
N PHE A 88 5.23 6.97 -10.33
CA PHE A 88 4.28 7.71 -11.19
C PHE A 88 2.81 7.27 -11.05
N ILE A 89 2.50 6.35 -10.13
CA ILE A 89 1.15 5.87 -9.83
C ILE A 89 0.64 6.59 -8.59
N ARG A 90 -0.58 7.15 -8.67
CA ARG A 90 -1.22 7.81 -7.52
C ARG A 90 -1.42 6.81 -6.37
N ASN A 91 -1.09 7.23 -5.15
CA ASN A 91 -1.15 6.40 -3.94
C ASN A 91 -2.49 5.68 -3.73
N LYS A 92 -3.62 6.27 -4.15
CA LYS A 92 -4.95 5.66 -4.05
C LYS A 92 -5.10 4.32 -4.80
N TYR A 93 -4.33 4.10 -5.86
CA TYR A 93 -4.39 2.85 -6.63
C TYR A 93 -3.51 1.76 -6.04
N TRP A 94 -2.53 2.12 -5.21
CA TRP A 94 -1.58 1.17 -4.66
C TRP A 94 -2.24 0.11 -3.78
N THR A 95 -3.33 0.42 -3.07
CA THR A 95 -4.07 -0.59 -2.29
C THR A 95 -4.58 -1.73 -3.19
N TRP A 96 -5.16 -1.40 -4.34
CA TRP A 96 -5.66 -2.39 -5.28
C TRP A 96 -4.53 -3.15 -5.99
N ILE A 97 -3.45 -2.44 -6.34
CA ILE A 97 -2.24 -3.05 -6.92
C ILE A 97 -1.64 -4.06 -5.94
N ILE A 98 -1.52 -3.71 -4.66
CA ILE A 98 -1.03 -4.59 -3.59
C ILE A 98 -1.89 -5.85 -3.51
N LEU A 99 -3.22 -5.71 -3.49
CA LEU A 99 -4.13 -6.86 -3.41
C LEU A 99 -3.96 -7.81 -4.60
N VAL A 100 -4.01 -7.27 -5.82
CA VAL A 100 -3.92 -8.08 -7.04
C VAL A 100 -2.55 -8.73 -7.18
N LEU A 101 -1.47 -7.96 -7.04
CA LEU A 101 -0.12 -8.48 -7.17
C LEU A 101 0.24 -9.43 -6.03
N GLY A 102 -0.13 -9.11 -4.79
CA GLY A 102 0.16 -9.96 -3.63
C GLY A 102 -0.50 -11.33 -3.74
N VAL A 103 -1.78 -11.37 -4.14
CA VAL A 103 -2.49 -12.64 -4.37
C VAL A 103 -1.91 -13.40 -5.55
N ALA A 104 -1.68 -12.73 -6.68
CA ALA A 104 -1.11 -13.37 -7.87
C ALA A 104 0.28 -13.97 -7.60
N LEU A 105 1.16 -13.23 -6.90
CA LEU A 105 2.47 -13.71 -6.50
C LEU A 105 2.38 -14.88 -5.52
N THR A 106 1.47 -14.83 -4.55
CA THR A 106 1.27 -15.93 -3.60
C THR A 106 0.87 -17.21 -4.33
N ILE A 107 -0.08 -17.13 -5.26
CA ILE A 107 -0.51 -18.28 -6.07
C ILE A 107 0.63 -18.80 -6.94
N ALA A 108 1.31 -17.91 -7.66
CA ALA A 108 2.40 -18.27 -8.57
C ALA A 108 3.55 -18.98 -7.84
N VAL A 109 3.91 -18.53 -6.64
CA VAL A 109 4.96 -19.15 -5.83
C VAL A 109 4.47 -20.45 -5.19
N SER A 110 3.22 -20.50 -4.71
CA SER A 110 2.65 -21.74 -4.16
C SER A 110 2.60 -22.89 -5.18
N ALA A 111 2.42 -22.58 -6.47
CA ALA A 111 2.48 -23.57 -7.54
C ALA A 111 3.88 -24.19 -7.74
N GLN A 112 4.94 -23.59 -7.19
CA GLN A 112 6.32 -24.12 -7.24
C GLN A 112 6.70 -24.90 -5.97
N LEU A 113 5.92 -24.74 -4.90
CA LEU A 113 6.10 -25.40 -3.60
C LEU A 113 5.33 -26.74 -3.51
N SER A 114 4.70 -27.17 -4.61
CA SER A 114 3.96 -28.45 -4.73
C SER A 114 4.87 -29.66 -4.89
#